data_AF-A0A367LVI9-F1
#
_entry.id   AF-A0A367LVI9-F1
#
_cell.length_a   1.000
_cell.length_b   1.000
_cell.length_c   1.000
_cell.angle_alpha   90.00
_cell.angle_beta   90.00
_cell.angle_gamma   90.00
#
_symmetry.space_group_name_H-M   'P 1'
#
loop_
_entity.id
_entity.type
_entity.pdbx_description
1 polymer ?
#
loop_
_entity_poly.entity_id
_entity_poly.type
_entity_poly.pdbx_seq_one_letter_code
_entity_poly.pdbx_strand_id
1 'polypeptide(L)'
;QGDAENCAFTSLGESGQKLRLVGNLPYIISTPLIFHLLEHAPVIEDMHFMLQKEVVERLAATPGGGDWGRLSIMVQYHCRVEHLFNVGPGAFNPPPKVDSAIVRLTP
;
A
#
# COMPACT_ATOMS: atom_id res chain seq x y z
N GLN A 1 1.03 -22.10 0.88
CA GLN A 1 1.77 -21.36 -0.17
C GLN A 1 0.74 -20.91 -1.19
N GLY A 2 0.74 -19.63 -1.55
CA GLY A 2 -0.21 -19.03 -2.49
C GLY A 2 0.09 -17.55 -2.70
N ASP A 3 -0.41 -16.98 -3.79
CA ASP A 3 -0.17 -15.58 -4.15
C ASP A 3 -1.08 -14.64 -3.36
N ALA A 4 -0.53 -13.52 -2.88
CA ALA A 4 -1.29 -12.52 -2.13
C ALA A 4 -2.44 -11.91 -2.95
N GLU A 5 -2.27 -11.81 -4.27
CA GLU A 5 -3.29 -11.32 -5.21
C GLU A 5 -4.53 -12.23 -5.29
N ASN A 6 -4.38 -13.52 -4.96
CA ASN A 6 -5.47 -14.49 -4.98
C ASN A 6 -6.01 -14.79 -3.58
N CYS A 7 -5.51 -14.11 -2.55
CA CYS A 7 -5.90 -14.34 -1.17
C CYS A 7 -7.22 -13.65 -0.86
N ALA A 8 -8.20 -14.40 -0.38
CA ALA A 8 -9.45 -13.86 0.13
C ALA A 8 -9.24 -13.35 1.57
N PHE A 9 -8.80 -12.10 1.74
CA PHE A 9 -8.47 -11.55 3.07
C PHE A 9 -9.67 -11.54 4.04
N THR A 10 -10.90 -11.50 3.51
CA THR A 10 -12.14 -11.63 4.29
C THR A 10 -12.28 -12.96 5.02
N SER A 11 -11.60 -14.04 4.59
CA SER A 11 -11.66 -15.34 5.26
C SER A 11 -10.62 -15.51 6.38
N LEU A 12 -9.69 -14.55 6.53
CA LEU A 12 -8.62 -14.60 7.53
C LEU A 12 -8.99 -13.93 8.86
N GLY A 13 -10.02 -13.08 8.87
CA GLY A 13 -10.47 -12.38 10.07
C GLY A 13 -11.41 -13.24 10.92
N GLU A 14 -11.20 -13.25 12.23
CA GLU A 14 -12.19 -13.76 13.19
C GLU A 14 -13.30 -12.72 13.41
N SER A 15 -14.49 -13.17 13.81
CA SER A 15 -15.64 -12.29 14.04
C SER A 15 -15.30 -11.18 15.06
N GLY A 16 -15.37 -9.93 14.62
CA GLY A 16 -15.09 -8.75 15.45
C GLY A 16 -13.63 -8.28 15.48
N GLN A 17 -12.71 -8.95 14.79
CA GLN A 17 -11.32 -8.51 14.65
C GLN A 17 -11.04 -8.01 13.23
N LYS A 18 -10.45 -6.80 13.13
CA LYS A 18 -9.96 -6.26 11.88
C LYS A 18 -8.49 -6.67 11.66
N LEU A 19 -8.11 -6.78 10.39
CA LEU A 19 -6.78 -7.19 9.97
C LEU A 19 -5.84 -5.98 9.89
N ARG A 20 -4.63 -6.13 10.44
CA ARG A 20 -3.50 -5.22 10.19
C ARG A 20 -2.56 -5.88 9.19
N LEU A 21 -2.37 -5.26 8.03
CA LEU A 21 -1.52 -5.78 6.98
C LEU A 21 -0.18 -5.05 6.97
N VAL A 22 0.93 -5.79 6.94
CA VAL A 22 2.27 -5.22 6.88
C VAL A 22 3.09 -6.00 5.86
N GLY A 23 3.80 -5.30 4.97
CA GLY A 23 4.59 -5.99 3.96
C GLY A 23 5.54 -5.10 3.17
N ASN A 24 6.62 -5.71 2.66
CA ASN A 24 7.46 -5.12 1.64
C ASN A 24 7.00 -5.65 0.28
N LEU A 25 6.28 -4.82 -0.49
CA LEU A 25 5.64 -5.28 -1.71
C LEU A 25 6.61 -5.22 -2.89
N PRO A 26 6.70 -6.29 -3.72
CA PRO A 26 7.40 -6.21 -4.98
C PRO A 26 6.77 -5.14 -5.87
N TYR A 27 7.60 -4.28 -6.45
CA TYR A 27 7.14 -3.06 -7.12
C TYR A 27 6.18 -3.31 -8.29
N ILE A 28 6.38 -4.41 -9.02
CA ILE A 28 5.59 -4.79 -10.19
C ILE A 28 4.12 -5.05 -9.83
N ILE A 29 3.87 -5.64 -8.65
CA ILE A 29 2.53 -6.08 -8.22
C ILE A 29 1.87 -5.11 -7.23
N SER A 30 2.59 -4.09 -6.79
CA SER A 30 2.15 -3.18 -5.73
C SER A 30 0.79 -2.54 -6.00
N THR A 31 0.59 -2.01 -7.21
CA THR A 31 -0.66 -1.32 -7.57
C THR A 31 -1.85 -2.28 -7.68
N PRO A 32 -1.78 -3.40 -8.46
CA PRO A 32 -2.84 -4.41 -8.48
C PRO A 32 -3.19 -4.94 -7.08
N LEU A 33 -2.18 -5.22 -6.25
CA LEU A 33 -2.40 -5.73 -4.90
C LEU A 33 -3.09 -4.70 -4.00
N ILE A 34 -2.73 -3.42 -4.10
CA ILE A 34 -3.44 -2.36 -3.35
C ILE A 34 -4.91 -2.37 -3.76
N PHE A 35 -5.24 -2.40 -5.05
CA PHE A 35 -6.64 -2.46 -5.49
C PHE A 35 -7.38 -3.69 -4.96
N HIS A 36 -6.76 -4.86 -5.02
CA HIS A 36 -7.31 -6.08 -4.45
C HIS A 36 -7.59 -5.96 -2.94
N LEU A 37 -6.67 -5.34 -2.18
CA LEU A 37 -6.85 -5.10 -0.75
C LEU A 37 -7.97 -4.10 -0.46
N LEU A 38 -8.17 -3.09 -1.31
CA LEU A 38 -9.27 -2.13 -1.16
C LEU A 38 -10.65 -2.80 -1.32
N GLU A 39 -10.76 -3.88 -2.10
CA GLU A 39 -11.99 -4.68 -2.18
C GLU A 39 -12.31 -5.40 -0.86
N HIS A 40 -11.30 -5.60 -0.01
CA HIS A 40 -11.41 -6.20 1.32
C HIS A 40 -11.33 -5.16 2.46
N ALA A 41 -11.39 -3.86 2.14
CA ALA A 41 -11.32 -2.77 3.11
C ALA A 41 -12.20 -2.93 4.38
N PRO A 42 -13.45 -3.44 4.32
CA PRO A 42 -14.30 -3.55 5.52
C PRO A 42 -13.72 -4.41 6.66
N VAL A 43 -12.85 -5.36 6.34
CA VAL A 43 -12.22 -6.26 7.32
C VAL A 43 -10.81 -5.80 7.71
N ILE A 44 -10.32 -4.69 7.18
CA ILE A 44 -8.96 -4.18 7.38
C ILE A 44 -9.00 -2.99 8.36
N GLU A 45 -8.10 -2.98 9.33
CA GLU A 45 -7.87 -1.86 10.26
C GLU A 45 -6.92 -0.85 9.62
N ASP A 46 -5.77 -1.32 9.19
CA ASP A 46 -4.77 -0.51 8.50
C ASP A 46 -3.81 -1.40 7.68
N MET A 47 -3.11 -0.76 6.76
CA MET A 47 -2.11 -1.39 5.90
C MET A 47 -0.84 -0.55 5.91
N HIS A 48 0.31 -1.20 6.12
CA HIS A 48 1.62 -0.59 6.17
C HIS A 48 2.52 -1.26 5.14
N PHE A 49 2.80 -0.54 4.04
CA PHE A 49 3.56 -1.09 2.93
C PHE A 49 4.82 -0.30 2.64
N MET A 50 5.89 -1.03 2.34
CA MET A 50 7.06 -0.47 1.70
C MET A 50 6.90 -0.56 0.18
N LEU A 51 7.02 0.59 -0.48
CA LEU A 51 6.87 0.77 -1.93
C LEU A 51 7.99 1.66 -2.46
N GLN A 52 8.09 1.79 -3.80
CA GLN A 52 8.97 2.82 -4.37
C GLN A 52 8.48 4.19 -3.93
N LYS A 53 9.42 5.08 -3.63
CA LYS A 53 9.12 6.43 -3.16
C LYS A 53 8.15 7.17 -4.10
N GLU A 54 8.37 7.13 -5.41
CA GLU A 54 7.48 7.75 -6.41
C GLU A 54 6.03 7.25 -6.30
N VAL A 55 5.84 5.94 -6.05
CA VAL A 55 4.50 5.37 -5.89
C VAL A 55 3.83 5.90 -4.61
N VAL A 56 4.57 5.99 -3.51
CA VAL A 56 4.06 6.59 -2.26
C VAL A 56 3.70 8.05 -2.45
N GLU A 57 4.55 8.82 -3.13
CA GLU A 57 4.30 10.23 -3.45
C GLU A 57 3.03 10.40 -4.28
N ARG A 58 2.82 9.54 -5.29
CA ARG A 58 1.59 9.53 -6.09
C ARG A 58 0.36 9.12 -5.27
N LEU A 59 0.47 8.13 -4.38
CA LEU A 59 -0.64 7.72 -3.51
C LEU A 59 -1.05 8.84 -2.55
N ALA A 60 -0.07 9.55 -1.99
CA ALA A 60 -0.28 10.63 -1.01
C ALA A 60 -0.43 12.03 -1.65
N ALA A 61 -0.38 12.12 -2.99
CA ALA A 61 -0.46 13.39 -3.70
C ALA A 61 -1.74 14.16 -3.38
N THR A 62 -1.68 15.49 -3.33
CA THR A 62 -2.84 16.35 -3.08
C THR A 62 -3.47 16.86 -4.37
N PRO A 63 -4.79 17.12 -4.41
CA PRO A 63 -5.46 17.67 -5.59
C PRO A 63 -4.77 18.91 -6.16
N GLY A 64 -4.62 18.95 -7.48
CA GLY A 64 -3.98 20.06 -8.21
C GLY A 64 -2.47 19.95 -8.40
N GLY A 65 -1.80 18.93 -7.83
CA GLY A 65 -0.40 18.61 -8.12
C GLY A 65 -0.22 17.71 -9.35
N GLY A 66 0.98 17.70 -9.95
CA GLY A 66 1.28 16.88 -11.14
C GLY A 66 1.21 15.37 -10.90
N ASP A 67 1.48 14.93 -9.68
CA ASP A 67 1.43 13.52 -9.28
C ASP A 67 0.03 13.05 -8.88
N TRP A 68 -0.92 13.99 -8.73
CA TRP A 68 -2.30 13.69 -8.38
C TRP A 68 -3.07 13.22 -9.61
N GLY A 69 -3.49 11.96 -9.59
CA GLY A 69 -4.20 11.36 -10.70
C GLY A 69 -5.06 10.19 -10.29
N ARG A 70 -5.36 9.31 -11.25
CA ARG A 70 -6.25 8.16 -11.04
C ARG A 70 -5.87 7.31 -9.81
N LEU A 71 -4.58 7.02 -9.62
CA LEU A 71 -4.12 6.21 -8.49
C LEU A 71 -4.43 6.90 -7.15
N SER A 72 -4.06 8.18 -7.02
CA SER A 72 -4.32 9.00 -5.84
C SER A 72 -5.81 9.03 -5.53
N ILE A 73 -6.64 9.36 -6.53
CA ILE A 73 -8.09 9.47 -6.37
C ILE A 73 -8.70 8.16 -5.90
N MET A 74 -8.38 7.04 -6.57
CA MET A 74 -8.99 5.76 -6.24
C MET A 74 -8.61 5.31 -4.83
N VAL A 75 -7.34 5.42 -4.44
CA VAL A 75 -6.91 4.98 -3.11
C VAL A 75 -7.41 5.93 -2.03
N GLN A 76 -7.34 7.25 -2.26
CA GLN A 76 -7.81 8.26 -1.30
C GLN A 76 -9.34 8.24 -1.10
N TYR A 77 -10.09 7.78 -2.11
CA TYR A 77 -11.53 7.57 -1.98
C TYR A 77 -11.85 6.46 -0.96
N HIS A 78 -11.03 5.42 -0.91
CA HIS A 78 -11.24 4.27 -0.04
C HIS A 78 -10.46 4.33 1.28
N CYS A 79 -9.38 5.10 1.36
CA CYS A 79 -8.48 5.12 2.50
C CYS A 79 -7.90 6.51 2.75
N ARG A 80 -7.64 6.83 4.01
CA ARG A 80 -6.66 7.86 4.36
C ARG A 80 -5.26 7.35 4.04
N VAL A 81 -4.52 8.12 3.24
CA VAL A 81 -3.15 7.80 2.82
C VAL A 81 -2.16 8.67 3.57
N GLU A 82 -1.15 8.06 4.19
CA GLU A 82 -0.12 8.76 4.94
C GLU A 82 1.27 8.25 4.55
N HIS A 83 2.10 9.14 4.00
CA HIS A 83 3.53 8.90 3.84
C HIS A 83 4.19 9.01 5.22
N LEU A 84 4.71 7.90 5.74
CA LEU A 84 5.33 7.86 7.07
C LEU A 84 6.80 8.30 7.04
N PHE A 85 7.65 7.62 6.27
CA PHE A 85 9.08 7.95 6.14
C PHE A 85 9.73 7.28 4.92
N ASN A 86 10.86 7.83 4.47
CA ASN A 86 11.68 7.29 3.40
C ASN A 86 12.66 6.20 3.90
N VAL A 87 12.95 5.22 3.06
CA VAL A 87 13.92 4.15 3.29
C VAL A 87 14.94 4.16 2.16
N GLY A 88 16.19 4.47 2.48
CA GLY A 88 17.27 4.53 1.51
C GLY A 88 17.74 3.14 1.03
N PRO A 89 18.43 3.05 -0.12
CA PRO A 89 18.85 1.79 -0.73
C PRO A 89 19.83 0.98 0.13
N GLY A 90 20.55 1.63 1.05
CA GLY A 90 21.45 0.96 2.00
C GLY A 90 20.77 0.03 3.00
N ALA A 91 19.44 0.07 3.09
CA ALA A 91 18.66 -0.84 3.94
C ALA A 91 18.40 -2.22 3.30
N PHE A 92 18.82 -2.43 2.05
CA PHE A 92 18.53 -3.64 1.28
C PHE A 92 19.80 -4.38 0.84
N ASN A 93 19.69 -5.69 0.62
CA ASN A 93 20.74 -6.50 0.05
C ASN A 93 20.16 -7.49 -0.99
N PRO A 94 20.43 -7.33 -2.30
CA PRO A 94 21.19 -6.23 -2.91
C PRO A 94 20.43 -4.89 -2.88
N PRO A 95 21.14 -3.74 -2.97
CA PRO A 95 20.50 -2.43 -2.93
C PRO A 95 19.65 -2.18 -4.20
N PRO A 96 18.41 -1.67 -4.07
CA PRO A 96 17.61 -1.24 -5.21
C PRO A 96 18.21 0.01 -5.86
N LYS A 97 17.84 0.27 -7.12
CA LYS A 97 18.27 1.46 -7.86
C LYS A 97 17.52 2.74 -7.48
N VAL A 98 16.45 2.61 -6.71
CA VAL A 98 15.53 3.70 -6.36
C VAL A 98 15.26 3.69 -4.86
N ASP A 99 14.89 4.86 -4.32
CA ASP A 99 14.46 4.98 -2.93
C ASP A 99 13.11 4.29 -2.71
N SER A 100 12.94 3.79 -1.50
CA SER A 100 11.68 3.25 -1.00
C SER A 100 11.05 4.21 0.01
N ALA A 101 9.77 4.04 0.28
CA ALA A 101 9.08 4.75 1.35
C ALA A 101 8.03 3.84 1.99
N ILE A 102 7.74 4.09 3.26
CA ILE A 102 6.64 3.45 3.99
C ILE A 102 5.39 4.32 3.87
N VAL A 103 4.30 3.69 3.44
CA VAL A 103 2.96 4.30 3.41
C VAL A 103 2.04 3.56 4.38
N ARG A 104 1.19 4.32 5.08
CA ARG A 104 0.04 3.82 5.80
C ARG A 104 -1.23 4.12 5.02
N LEU A 105 -2.07 3.10 4.87
CA LEU A 105 -3.42 3.20 4.32
C LEU A 105 -4.41 2.77 5.39
N THR A 106 -5.36 3.65 5.72
CA THR A 106 -6.41 3.37 6.70
C THR A 106 -7.77 3.51 6.01
N PRO A 107 -8.51 2.40 5.79
CA PRO A 107 -9.85 2.45 5.22
C PRO A 107 -10.86 3.28 6.03
#